data_AF-A0A1Q9AJW4-F1
#
_entry.id   AF-A0A1Q9AJW4-F1
#
_cell.length_a   1.000
_cell.length_b   1.000
_cell.length_c   1.000
_cell.angle_alpha   90.00
_cell.angle_beta   90.00
_cell.angle_gamma   90.00
#
_symmetry.space_group_name_H-M   'P 1'
#
loop_
_entity.id
_entity.type
_entity.pdbx_description
1 polymer ?
#
loop_
_entity_poly.entity_id
_entity_poly.type
_entity_poly.pdbx_seq_one_letter_code
_entity_poly.pdbx_strand_id
1 'polypeptide(L)'
;MLSSGPDPAEGENAVFFDLGANAQVYRHRHLVSANGRPLAVVDTCLNLTLLEGLELFHLDSSLYRTLRHQFNRTIVQAEDQYVPAVAESDVASLLGLPEGNPIFIAIRRARDQTGAQLKPSRK
;
A
#
# COMPACT_ATOMS: atom_id res chain seq x y z
N MET A 1 -4.98 11.09 -8.04
CA MET A 1 -6.29 10.43 -8.31
C MET A 1 -6.28 9.05 -7.67
N LEU A 2 -7.39 8.63 -7.05
CA LEU A 2 -7.50 7.29 -6.45
C LEU A 2 -7.54 6.21 -7.55
N SER A 3 -6.98 5.03 -7.29
CA SER A 3 -6.85 3.98 -8.30
C SER A 3 -6.75 2.60 -7.68
N SER A 4 -7.09 1.56 -8.44
CA SER A 4 -6.88 0.19 -8.01
C SER A 4 -6.79 -0.78 -9.18
N GLY A 5 -5.81 -1.68 -9.15
CA GLY A 5 -5.69 -2.75 -10.15
C GLY A 5 -4.29 -3.35 -10.27
N PRO A 6 -4.14 -4.36 -11.13
CA PRO A 6 -2.83 -4.88 -11.51
C PRO A 6 -2.05 -3.84 -12.34
N ASP A 7 -0.74 -3.83 -12.15
CA ASP A 7 0.20 -2.96 -12.86
C ASP A 7 1.56 -3.67 -12.97
N PRO A 8 2.40 -3.40 -13.99
CA PRO A 8 3.75 -3.94 -14.06
C PRO A 8 4.58 -3.63 -12.81
N ALA A 9 5.32 -4.65 -12.34
CA ALA A 9 6.32 -4.48 -11.30
C ALA A 9 7.52 -3.73 -11.90
N GLU A 10 7.63 -2.44 -11.58
CA GLU A 10 8.71 -1.58 -12.08
C GLU A 10 9.42 -0.83 -10.95
N GLY A 11 10.64 -0.38 -11.23
CA GLY A 11 11.44 0.48 -10.34
C GLY A 11 11.64 -0.11 -8.96
N GLU A 12 11.43 0.71 -7.93
CA GLU A 12 11.62 0.32 -6.53
C GLU A 12 10.73 -0.85 -6.09
N ASN A 13 9.54 -1.01 -6.67
CA ASN A 13 8.63 -2.10 -6.31
C ASN A 13 9.15 -3.45 -6.81
N ALA A 14 9.70 -3.52 -8.02
CA ALA A 14 10.30 -4.75 -8.55
C ALA A 14 11.50 -5.18 -7.70
N VAL A 15 12.35 -4.22 -7.33
CA VAL A 15 13.52 -4.45 -6.45
C VAL A 15 13.09 -4.87 -5.05
N PHE A 16 12.10 -4.20 -4.47
CA PHE A 16 11.59 -4.53 -3.14
C PHE A 16 11.07 -5.97 -3.12
N PHE A 17 10.23 -6.35 -4.08
CA PHE A 17 9.64 -7.68 -4.10
C PHE A 17 10.55 -8.79 -4.64
N ASP A 18 11.77 -8.47 -5.08
CA ASP A 18 12.66 -9.40 -5.79
C ASP A 18 11.96 -10.09 -6.98
N LEU A 19 11.28 -9.27 -7.80
CA LEU A 19 10.49 -9.74 -8.94
C LEU A 19 11.28 -9.65 -10.25
N GLY A 20 11.12 -10.68 -11.08
CA GLY A 20 11.66 -10.71 -12.43
C GLY A 20 10.90 -9.81 -13.42
N ALA A 21 11.47 -9.66 -14.61
CA ALA A 21 10.83 -8.93 -15.71
C ALA A 21 9.43 -9.50 -16.01
N ASN A 22 8.47 -8.62 -16.32
CA ASN A 22 7.06 -8.92 -16.61
C ASN A 22 6.20 -9.34 -15.40
N ALA A 23 6.75 -9.40 -14.18
CA ALA A 23 5.93 -9.61 -13.00
C ALA A 23 4.91 -8.48 -12.82
N GLN A 24 3.78 -8.81 -12.19
CA GLN A 24 2.72 -7.86 -11.88
C GLN A 24 2.68 -7.61 -10.38
N VAL A 25 2.24 -6.40 -10.02
CA VAL A 25 1.88 -6.02 -8.66
C VAL A 25 0.45 -5.52 -8.65
N TYR A 26 -0.21 -5.60 -7.50
CA TYR A 26 -1.49 -4.94 -7.31
C TYR A 26 -1.25 -3.58 -6.67
N ARG A 27 -1.61 -2.48 -7.35
CA ARG A 27 -1.55 -1.14 -6.78
C ARG A 27 -2.94 -0.72 -6.32
N HIS A 28 -3.00 -0.13 -5.14
CA HIS A 28 -4.22 0.36 -4.55
C HIS A 28 -3.97 1.70 -3.87
N ARG A 29 -4.49 2.78 -4.45
CA ARG A 29 -4.47 4.14 -3.89
C ARG A 29 -5.87 4.52 -3.44
N HIS A 30 -6.09 4.61 -2.14
CA HIS A 30 -7.38 4.94 -1.55
C HIS A 30 -7.28 6.00 -0.46
N LEU A 31 -8.42 6.58 -0.09
CA LEU A 31 -8.56 7.49 1.03
C LEU A 31 -8.98 6.72 2.27
N VAL A 32 -8.22 6.82 3.35
CA VAL A 32 -8.63 6.31 4.66
C VAL A 32 -9.34 7.43 5.41
N SER A 33 -10.53 7.14 5.89
CA SER A 33 -11.36 8.07 6.67
C SER A 33 -11.67 7.48 8.04
N ALA A 34 -11.73 8.33 9.05
CA ALA A 34 -12.27 7.99 10.36
C ALA A 34 -13.31 9.03 10.77
N ASN A 35 -14.45 8.57 11.30
CA ASN A 35 -15.55 9.44 11.71
C ASN A 35 -15.97 10.43 10.61
N GLY A 36 -15.99 9.98 9.36
CA GLY A 36 -16.36 10.79 8.19
C GLY A 36 -15.31 11.81 7.74
N ARG A 37 -14.12 11.84 8.34
CA ARG A 37 -13.03 12.76 7.97
C ARG A 37 -11.88 12.04 7.28
N PRO A 38 -11.34 12.58 6.18
CA PRO A 38 -10.10 12.09 5.57
C PRO A 38 -8.95 12.13 6.57
N LEU A 39 -8.20 11.04 6.68
CA LEU A 39 -7.02 10.95 7.54
C LEU A 39 -5.72 10.73 6.75
N ALA A 40 -5.76 9.91 5.71
CA ALA A 40 -4.57 9.56 4.94
C ALA A 40 -4.93 9.15 3.51
N VAL A 41 -4.05 9.47 2.57
CA VAL A 41 -4.07 8.91 1.22
C VAL A 41 -3.08 7.76 1.21
N VAL A 42 -3.54 6.53 1.08
CA VAL A 42 -2.69 5.35 1.20
C VAL A 42 -2.44 4.74 -0.17
N ASP A 43 -1.17 4.66 -0.54
CA ASP A 43 -0.67 3.89 -1.66
C ASP A 43 -0.17 2.54 -1.14
N THR A 44 -0.84 1.46 -1.51
CA THR A 44 -0.44 0.08 -1.19
C THR A 44 -0.04 -0.65 -2.46
N CYS A 45 1.09 -1.35 -2.42
CA CYS A 45 1.52 -2.25 -3.47
C CYS A 45 1.53 -3.69 -2.92
N LEU A 46 1.10 -4.68 -3.69
CA LEU A 46 1.06 -6.08 -3.25
C LEU A 46 1.69 -6.98 -4.32
N ASN A 47 2.47 -7.96 -3.87
CA ASN A 47 3.14 -8.91 -4.76
C ASN A 47 2.12 -9.93 -5.32
N LEU A 48 1.73 -9.81 -6.59
CA LEU A 48 0.75 -10.73 -7.20
C LEU A 48 1.31 -12.11 -7.49
N THR A 49 2.64 -12.28 -7.59
CA THR A 49 3.25 -13.61 -7.69
C THR A 49 3.02 -14.45 -6.43
N LEU A 50 2.90 -13.81 -5.26
CA LEU A 50 2.58 -14.48 -4.00
C LEU A 50 1.08 -14.51 -3.68
N LEU A 51 0.29 -13.70 -4.38
CA LEU A 51 -1.12 -13.43 -4.10
C LEU A 51 -1.97 -13.64 -5.37
N GLU A 52 -1.71 -14.74 -6.08
CA GLU A 52 -2.43 -15.09 -7.30
C GLU A 52 -3.94 -15.20 -7.04
N GLY A 53 -4.75 -14.49 -7.82
CA GLY A 53 -6.20 -14.41 -7.62
C GLY A 53 -6.67 -13.31 -6.65
N LEU A 54 -5.77 -12.40 -6.23
CA LEU A 54 -6.18 -11.23 -5.44
C LEU A 54 -7.08 -10.28 -6.27
N GLU A 55 -8.32 -10.14 -5.83
CA GLU A 55 -9.27 -9.15 -6.34
C GLU A 55 -9.47 -7.95 -5.40
N LEU A 56 -10.04 -6.85 -5.92
CA LEU A 56 -10.27 -5.59 -5.18
C LEU A 56 -11.12 -5.77 -3.91
N PHE A 57 -12.20 -6.55 -3.98
CA PHE A 57 -13.13 -6.69 -2.85
C PHE A 57 -12.47 -7.26 -1.58
N HIS A 58 -11.33 -7.93 -1.75
CA HIS A 58 -10.50 -8.40 -0.64
C HIS A 58 -9.86 -7.27 0.17
N LEU A 59 -9.64 -6.10 -0.45
CA LEU A 59 -9.02 -4.90 0.13
C LEU A 59 -10.02 -4.01 0.85
N ASP A 60 -11.31 -4.09 0.49
CA ASP A 60 -12.40 -3.40 1.20
C ASP A 60 -12.64 -4.01 2.60
N SER A 61 -12.12 -5.22 2.83
CA SER A 61 -12.09 -5.89 4.12
C SER A 61 -10.77 -5.63 4.87
N SER A 62 -10.56 -6.28 6.02
CA SER A 62 -9.25 -6.25 6.68
C SER A 62 -8.22 -6.97 5.81
N LEU A 63 -7.42 -6.22 5.04
CA LEU A 63 -6.34 -6.76 4.19
C LEU A 63 -5.49 -7.83 4.91
N TYR A 64 -5.10 -7.60 6.17
CA TYR A 64 -4.32 -8.56 6.95
C TYR A 64 -5.06 -9.88 7.17
N ARG A 65 -6.37 -9.82 7.39
CA ARG A 65 -7.23 -10.99 7.50
C ARG A 65 -7.26 -11.75 6.18
N THR A 66 -7.46 -11.06 5.06
CA THR A 66 -7.44 -11.66 3.72
C THR A 66 -6.12 -12.38 3.46
N LEU A 67 -4.98 -11.69 3.65
CA LEU A 67 -3.65 -12.25 3.46
C LEU A 67 -3.47 -13.54 4.26
N ARG A 68 -3.88 -13.53 5.54
CA ARG A 68 -3.77 -14.69 6.42
C ARG A 68 -4.66 -15.84 6.00
N HIS A 69 -5.95 -15.60 5.75
CA HIS A 69 -6.93 -16.67 5.60
C HIS A 69 -7.03 -17.22 4.17
N GLN A 70 -6.84 -16.39 3.16
CA GLN A 70 -6.98 -16.81 1.76
C GLN A 70 -5.64 -17.20 1.15
N PHE A 71 -4.58 -16.45 1.46
CA PHE A 71 -3.27 -16.67 0.86
C PHE A 71 -2.29 -17.41 1.78
N ASN A 72 -2.70 -17.71 3.02
CA ASN A 72 -1.83 -18.29 4.05
C ASN A 72 -0.55 -17.45 4.29
N ARG A 73 -0.69 -16.12 4.19
CA ARG A 73 0.40 -15.13 4.36
C ARG A 73 0.12 -14.30 5.60
N THR A 74 0.83 -14.60 6.68
CA THR A 74 0.75 -13.84 7.93
C THR A 74 1.90 -12.86 7.98
N ILE A 75 1.58 -11.55 8.03
CA ILE A 75 2.60 -10.53 8.27
C ILE A 75 3.10 -10.68 9.72
N VAL A 76 4.40 -10.97 9.89
CA VAL A 76 5.04 -11.15 11.20
C VAL A 76 6.02 -10.03 11.53
N GLN A 77 6.50 -9.31 10.52
CA GLN A 77 7.41 -8.18 10.67
C GLN A 77 6.94 -7.01 9.83
N ALA A 78 7.01 -5.81 10.41
CA ALA A 78 6.85 -4.57 9.68
C ALA A 78 7.87 -3.54 10.17
N GLU A 79 8.41 -2.78 9.24
CA GLU A 79 9.27 -1.63 9.49
C GLU A 79 8.53 -0.37 9.03
N ASP A 80 8.47 0.63 9.90
CA ASP A 80 7.79 1.91 9.65
C ASP A 80 8.83 3.05 9.68
N GLN A 81 8.83 3.88 8.65
CA GLN A 81 9.62 5.10 8.57
C GLN A 81 8.68 6.30 8.44
N TYR A 82 8.95 7.37 9.19
CA TYR A 82 8.16 8.60 9.17
C TYR A 82 9.02 9.76 8.69
N VAL A 83 8.53 10.49 7.70
CA VAL A 83 9.24 11.62 7.10
C VAL A 83 8.33 12.85 7.16
N PRO A 84 8.74 13.97 7.80
CA PRO A 84 7.99 15.21 7.73
C PRO A 84 8.01 15.74 6.29
N ALA A 85 6.86 16.21 5.82
CA ALA A 85 6.70 16.71 4.47
C ALA A 85 5.62 17.80 4.42
N VAL A 86 5.35 18.31 3.22
CA VAL A 86 4.24 19.22 2.94
C VAL A 86 3.25 18.54 2.00
N ALA A 87 1.96 18.84 2.17
CA ALA A 87 0.91 18.30 1.31
C ALA A 87 0.99 18.94 -0.08
N GLU A 88 1.35 18.14 -1.08
CA GLU A 88 1.26 18.52 -2.49
C GLU A 88 -0.21 18.66 -2.93
N SER A 89 -0.45 19.38 -4.03
CA SER A 89 -1.80 19.78 -4.46
C SER A 89 -2.83 18.64 -4.51
N ASP A 90 -2.44 17.45 -5.00
CA ASP A 90 -3.34 16.29 -5.12
C ASP A 90 -3.69 15.67 -3.74
N VAL A 91 -2.68 15.49 -2.87
CA VAL A 91 -2.84 14.97 -1.52
C VAL A 91 -3.59 15.97 -0.63
N ALA A 92 -3.25 17.26 -0.71
CA ALA A 92 -3.91 18.32 0.03
C ALA A 92 -5.42 18.36 -0.29
N SER A 93 -5.77 18.31 -1.57
CA SER A 93 -7.15 18.26 -2.03
C SER A 93 -7.90 17.03 -1.50
N LEU A 94 -7.28 15.84 -1.55
CA LEU A 94 -7.89 14.59 -1.05
C LEU A 94 -8.07 14.59 0.47
N LEU A 95 -7.17 15.23 1.20
CA LEU A 95 -7.23 15.34 2.66
C LEU A 95 -8.11 16.51 3.15
N GLY A 96 -8.55 17.39 2.25
CA GLY A 96 -9.26 18.62 2.62
C GLY A 96 -8.38 19.62 3.36
N LEU A 97 -7.09 19.65 3.03
CA LEU A 97 -6.08 20.55 3.60
C LEU A 97 -5.69 21.61 2.56
N PRO A 98 -5.24 22.81 2.99
CA PRO A 98 -4.56 23.73 2.09
C PRO A 98 -3.22 23.14 1.63
N GLU A 99 -2.88 23.36 0.35
CA GLU A 99 -1.57 23.00 -0.20
C GLU A 99 -0.43 23.60 0.63
N GLY A 100 0.64 22.83 0.83
CA GLY A 100 1.78 23.23 1.66
C GLY A 100 1.59 22.94 3.16
N ASN A 101 0.42 22.45 3.61
CA ASN A 101 0.23 22.10 5.03
C ASN A 101 1.21 21.00 5.48
N PRO A 102 1.77 21.07 6.69
CA PRO A 102 2.63 20.03 7.22
C PRO A 102 1.89 18.70 7.33
N ILE A 103 2.52 17.64 6.83
CA ILE A 103 2.05 16.26 6.93
C ILE A 103 3.22 15.34 7.32
N PHE A 104 2.89 14.10 7.67
CA PHE A 104 3.87 13.02 7.73
C PHE A 104 3.63 12.05 6.59
N ILE A 105 4.70 11.65 5.92
CA ILE A 105 4.71 10.48 5.05
C ILE A 105 5.15 9.29 5.92
N ALA A 106 4.28 8.31 6.08
CA ALA A 106 4.56 7.04 6.71
C ALA A 106 4.80 5.96 5.63
N ILE A 107 6.01 5.41 5.59
CA ILE A 107 6.40 4.33 4.70
C ILE A 107 6.49 3.05 5.53
N ARG A 108 5.68 2.06 5.19
CA ARG A 108 5.67 0.74 5.82
C ARG A 108 6.17 -0.31 4.86
N ARG A 109 7.05 -1.20 5.32
CA ARG A 109 7.48 -2.40 4.59
C ARG A 109 7.19 -3.63 5.44
N ALA A 110 6.45 -4.59 4.90
CA ALA A 110 6.01 -5.77 5.63
C ALA A 110 6.55 -7.07 5.01
N ARG A 111 6.94 -8.00 5.90
CA ARG A 111 7.38 -9.36 5.58
C ARG A 111 6.45 -10.39 6.23
N ASP A 112 6.24 -11.49 5.52
CA ASP A 112 5.44 -12.61 6.00
C ASP A 112 6.25 -13.59 6.86
N GLN A 113 5.59 -14.65 7.35
CA GLN A 113 6.21 -15.69 8.18
C GLN A 113 7.30 -16.50 7.47
N THR A 114 7.41 -16.41 6.14
CA THR A 114 8.46 -17.05 5.33
C THR A 114 9.64 -16.13 5.08
N GLY A 115 9.54 -14.85 5.52
CA GLY A 115 10.52 -13.80 5.23
C GLY A 115 10.28 -13.07 3.91
N ALA A 116 9.27 -13.47 3.12
CA ALA A 116 8.97 -12.88 1.83
C ALA A 116 8.41 -11.46 1.97
N GLN A 117 8.82 -10.57 1.06
CA GLN A 117 8.34 -9.20 1.02
C GLN A 117 6.93 -9.17 0.42
N LEU A 118 5.96 -8.70 1.21
CA LEU A 118 4.54 -8.88 0.86
C LEU A 118 3.84 -7.56 0.53
N LYS A 119 4.23 -6.49 1.21
CA LYS A 119 3.54 -5.19 1.12
C LYS A 119 4.47 -4.03 1.51
N PRO A 120 4.82 -3.14 0.57
CA PRO A 120 5.11 -1.77 0.90
C PRO A 120 3.81 -0.94 0.87
N SER A 121 3.71 0.04 1.76
CA SER A 121 2.69 1.08 1.67
C SER A 121 3.25 2.43 2.07
N ARG A 122 2.77 3.49 1.42
CA ARG A 122 3.10 4.88 1.70
C ARG A 122 1.80 5.64 1.99
N LYS A 123 1.77 6.48 3.02
CA LYS A 123 0.58 7.26 3.39
C LYS A 123 0.90 8.56 4.07
#